data_AF-A0A538LX25-F1
#
_entry.id   AF-A0A538LX25-F1
#
_cell.length_a   1.000
_cell.length_b   1.000
_cell.length_c   1.000
_cell.angle_alpha   90.00
_cell.angle_beta   90.00
_cell.angle_gamma   90.00
#
_symmetry.space_group_name_H-M   'P 1'
#
loop_
_entity.id
_entity.type
_entity.pdbx_description
1 polymer ?
#
loop_
_entity_poly.entity_id
_entity_poly.type
_entity_poly.pdbx_seq_one_letter_code
_entity_poly.pdbx_strand_id
1 'polypeptide(L)'
;MNRLAHRRLARKLFSRDEAKRNRAAAALIATKDPRTTRRLERLLEGRGSDEGRAAAAHVLGFGGEAGVAGALVRRLADPEESVTVRAHAAEALGHLLQHEPVLAETRTTIGACLQDPESEVRFWCAFAAAALNLQELRARLERLRQDGAQVEGWWTVGEEASWALRCLDGEQDPPLPRAL
;
A
#
# COMPACT_ATOMS: atom_id res chain seq x y z
N MET A 1 -23.80 -11.18 5.26
CA MET A 1 -24.09 -10.45 4.00
C MET A 1 -24.02 -11.42 2.82
N ASN A 2 -24.89 -11.32 1.80
CA ASN A 2 -24.99 -12.33 0.72
C ASN A 2 -24.06 -12.01 -0.49
N ARG A 3 -23.68 -13.03 -1.28
CA ARG A 3 -22.77 -13.04 -2.45
C ARG A 3 -23.03 -11.94 -3.49
N LEU A 4 -24.30 -11.58 -3.71
CA LEU A 4 -24.67 -10.50 -4.62
C LEU A 4 -24.30 -9.10 -4.07
N ALA A 5 -24.33 -8.93 -2.75
CA ALA A 5 -23.93 -7.68 -2.10
C ALA A 5 -22.41 -7.47 -2.19
N HIS A 6 -21.59 -8.49 -1.93
CA HIS A 6 -20.14 -8.42 -2.13
C HIS A 6 -19.75 -8.11 -3.59
N ARG A 7 -20.44 -8.74 -4.55
CA ARG A 7 -20.23 -8.45 -5.98
C ARG A 7 -20.60 -7.01 -6.35
N ARG A 8 -21.66 -6.46 -5.74
CA ARG A 8 -22.08 -5.07 -5.92
C ARG A 8 -21.07 -4.09 -5.29
N LEU A 9 -20.53 -4.40 -4.12
CA LEU A 9 -19.52 -3.58 -3.45
C LEU A 9 -18.20 -3.57 -4.23
N ALA A 10 -17.69 -4.71 -4.67
CA ALA A 10 -16.49 -4.76 -5.51
C ALA A 10 -16.65 -3.96 -6.82
N ARG A 11 -17.85 -3.95 -7.41
CA ARG A 11 -18.15 -3.09 -8.57
C ARG A 11 -18.15 -1.59 -8.24
N LYS A 12 -18.50 -1.21 -7.01
CA LYS A 12 -18.50 0.19 -6.58
C LYS A 12 -17.08 0.75 -6.37
N LEU A 13 -16.06 -0.11 -6.29
CA LEU A 13 -14.66 0.34 -6.31
C LEU A 13 -14.29 1.01 -7.63
N PHE A 14 -15.02 0.76 -8.72
CA PHE A 14 -14.84 1.44 -10.02
C PHE A 14 -15.67 2.72 -10.17
N SER A 15 -16.34 3.18 -9.11
CA SER A 15 -17.10 4.41 -9.15
C SER A 15 -16.16 5.60 -9.37
N ARG A 16 -16.49 6.51 -10.30
CA ARG A 16 -15.77 7.80 -10.40
C ARG A 16 -15.97 8.69 -9.17
N ASP A 17 -17.07 8.48 -8.46
CA ASP A 17 -17.38 9.12 -7.18
C ASP A 17 -16.59 8.42 -6.06
N GLU A 18 -15.66 9.19 -5.48
CA GLU A 18 -14.73 8.77 -4.43
C GLU A 18 -15.44 8.35 -3.14
N ALA A 19 -16.43 9.12 -2.68
CA ALA A 19 -17.19 8.78 -1.48
C ALA A 19 -17.91 7.43 -1.60
N LYS A 20 -18.31 7.04 -2.82
CA LYS A 20 -18.86 5.70 -3.10
C LYS A 20 -17.77 4.62 -3.13
N ARG A 21 -16.57 4.91 -3.63
CA ARG A 21 -15.43 3.99 -3.56
C ARG A 21 -15.04 3.72 -2.10
N ASN A 22 -14.84 4.77 -1.31
CA ASN A 22 -14.38 4.67 0.09
C ASN A 22 -15.40 3.91 0.96
N ARG A 23 -16.70 4.18 0.80
CA ARG A 23 -17.76 3.42 1.47
C ARG A 23 -17.78 1.95 1.06
N ALA A 24 -17.52 1.65 -0.21
CA ALA A 24 -17.46 0.27 -0.66
C ALA A 24 -16.21 -0.46 -0.13
N ALA A 25 -15.06 0.22 -0.09
CA ALA A 25 -13.83 -0.29 0.47
C ALA A 25 -13.99 -0.63 1.96
N ALA A 26 -14.48 0.32 2.76
CA ALA A 26 -14.73 0.11 4.19
C ALA A 26 -15.67 -1.08 4.45
N ALA A 27 -16.76 -1.20 3.68
CA ALA A 27 -17.69 -2.31 3.81
C ALA A 27 -17.07 -3.67 3.44
N LEU A 28 -16.10 -3.71 2.51
CA LEU A 28 -15.42 -4.93 2.13
C LEU A 28 -14.37 -5.33 3.18
N ILE A 29 -13.58 -4.38 3.68
CA ILE A 29 -12.58 -4.59 4.73
C ILE A 29 -13.22 -5.23 5.98
N ALA A 30 -14.40 -4.74 6.37
CA ALA A 30 -15.12 -5.24 7.55
C ALA A 30 -15.59 -6.70 7.43
N THR A 31 -15.60 -7.28 6.24
CA THR A 31 -16.20 -8.62 6.01
C THR A 31 -15.22 -9.77 5.84
N LYS A 32 -13.95 -9.51 5.51
CA LYS A 32 -12.86 -10.50 5.39
C LYS A 32 -13.29 -11.83 4.72
N ASP A 33 -14.07 -11.75 3.64
CA ASP A 33 -14.55 -12.94 2.88
C ASP A 33 -13.48 -13.42 1.88
N PRO A 34 -12.94 -14.64 1.99
CA PRO A 34 -11.89 -15.15 1.10
C PRO A 34 -12.27 -15.14 -0.39
N ARG A 35 -13.57 -15.23 -0.70
CA ARG A 35 -14.06 -15.14 -2.09
C ARG A 35 -14.04 -13.72 -2.62
N THR A 36 -14.19 -12.74 -1.75
CA THR A 36 -14.04 -11.32 -2.06
C THR A 36 -12.57 -11.01 -2.29
N THR A 37 -11.66 -11.54 -1.46
CA THR A 37 -10.20 -11.45 -1.65
C THR A 37 -9.78 -11.91 -3.06
N ARG A 38 -10.16 -13.12 -3.49
CA ARG A 38 -9.86 -13.62 -4.86
C ARG A 38 -10.47 -12.80 -6.01
N ARG A 39 -11.49 -11.99 -5.74
CA ARG A 39 -12.07 -11.10 -6.76
C ARG A 39 -11.32 -9.79 -6.84
N LEU A 40 -10.88 -9.28 -5.70
CA LEU A 40 -10.08 -8.07 -5.61
C LEU A 40 -8.68 -8.32 -6.17
N GLU A 41 -8.10 -9.49 -5.94
CA GLU A 41 -6.83 -9.89 -6.55
C GLU A 41 -6.93 -9.88 -8.09
N ARG A 42 -7.94 -10.54 -8.67
CA ARG A 42 -8.18 -10.47 -10.13
C ARG A 42 -8.50 -9.07 -10.63
N LEU A 43 -9.03 -8.20 -9.77
CA LEU A 43 -9.31 -6.81 -10.12
C LEU A 43 -8.00 -6.04 -10.21
N LEU A 44 -7.14 -6.21 -9.21
CA LEU A 44 -5.80 -5.63 -9.13
C LEU A 44 -4.94 -6.05 -10.33
N GLU A 45 -5.02 -7.30 -10.75
CA GLU A 45 -4.25 -7.85 -11.89
C GLU A 45 -4.89 -7.60 -13.26
N GLY A 46 -6.12 -7.07 -13.27
CA GLY A 46 -6.90 -6.90 -14.50
C GLY A 46 -6.58 -5.60 -15.25
N ARG A 47 -7.26 -5.41 -16.38
CA ARG A 47 -7.21 -4.16 -17.19
C ARG A 47 -8.30 -3.15 -16.79
N GLY A 48 -8.65 -3.10 -15.50
CA GLY A 48 -9.65 -2.13 -14.97
C GLY A 48 -9.12 -0.69 -14.99
N SER A 49 -9.87 0.28 -14.48
CA SER A 49 -9.31 1.64 -14.28
C SER A 49 -8.30 1.65 -13.14
N ASP A 50 -7.36 2.58 -13.19
CA ASP A 50 -6.28 2.72 -12.20
C ASP A 50 -6.84 2.94 -10.79
N GLU A 51 -7.88 3.76 -10.65
CA GLU A 51 -8.54 4.02 -9.37
C GLU A 51 -9.23 2.77 -8.83
N GLY A 52 -9.81 1.95 -9.72
CA GLY A 52 -10.39 0.67 -9.35
C GLY A 52 -9.32 -0.28 -8.82
N ARG A 53 -8.19 -0.39 -9.52
CA ARG A 53 -7.06 -1.25 -9.12
C ARG A 53 -6.42 -0.78 -7.81
N ALA A 54 -6.21 0.53 -7.64
CA ALA A 54 -5.71 1.13 -6.40
C ALA A 54 -6.66 0.86 -5.22
N ALA A 55 -7.98 1.02 -5.43
CA ALA A 55 -8.97 0.70 -4.40
C ALA A 55 -9.00 -0.80 -4.05
N ALA A 56 -8.72 -1.70 -5.02
CA ALA A 56 -8.54 -3.12 -4.71
C ALA A 56 -7.27 -3.38 -3.90
N ALA A 57 -6.13 -2.75 -4.25
CA ALA A 57 -4.90 -2.84 -3.47
C ALA A 57 -5.16 -2.43 -2.01
N HIS A 58 -5.80 -1.28 -1.81
CA HIS A 58 -6.18 -0.79 -0.49
C HIS A 58 -7.01 -1.82 0.29
N VAL A 59 -8.12 -2.31 -0.27
CA VAL A 59 -8.97 -3.29 0.43
C VAL A 59 -8.22 -4.60 0.72
N LEU A 60 -7.34 -5.04 -0.19
CA LEU A 60 -6.50 -6.22 0.03
C LEU A 60 -5.49 -6.00 1.15
N GLY A 61 -4.92 -4.80 1.30
CA GLY A 61 -4.00 -4.47 2.40
C GLY A 61 -4.64 -4.59 3.78
N PHE A 62 -5.84 -4.02 3.94
CA PHE A 62 -6.52 -3.95 5.25
C PHE A 62 -7.42 -5.16 5.56
N GLY A 63 -7.84 -5.91 4.55
CA GLY A 63 -8.83 -7.00 4.71
C GLY A 63 -8.47 -8.31 4.00
N GLY A 64 -7.33 -8.37 3.32
CA GLY A 64 -6.86 -9.55 2.62
C GLY A 64 -6.18 -10.59 3.51
N GLU A 65 -5.72 -11.67 2.87
CA GLU A 65 -4.91 -12.72 3.47
C GLU A 65 -3.51 -12.66 2.86
N ALA A 66 -2.47 -13.05 3.60
CA ALA A 66 -1.06 -12.93 3.17
C ALA A 66 -0.76 -13.49 1.77
N GLY A 67 -1.54 -14.48 1.31
CA GLY A 67 -1.42 -15.07 -0.02
C GLY A 67 -1.54 -14.09 -1.19
N VAL A 68 -2.15 -12.91 -1.02
CA VAL A 68 -2.26 -11.89 -2.09
C VAL A 68 -1.02 -11.01 -2.23
N ALA A 69 -0.04 -11.12 -1.31
CA ALA A 69 1.15 -10.28 -1.31
C ALA A 69 1.91 -10.34 -2.65
N GLY A 70 1.97 -11.51 -3.29
CA GLY A 70 2.62 -11.66 -4.59
C GLY A 70 1.99 -10.80 -5.70
N ALA A 71 0.65 -10.63 -5.69
CA ALA A 71 -0.02 -9.75 -6.64
C ALA A 71 0.31 -8.27 -6.39
N LEU A 72 0.36 -7.85 -5.13
CA LEU A 72 0.75 -6.49 -4.75
C LEU A 72 2.22 -6.20 -5.13
N VAL A 73 3.13 -7.14 -4.86
CA VAL A 73 4.55 -7.02 -5.27
C VAL A 73 4.68 -6.85 -6.78
N ARG A 74 3.93 -7.64 -7.57
CA ARG A 74 3.93 -7.51 -9.04
C ARG A 74 3.39 -6.17 -9.55
N ARG A 75 2.52 -5.50 -8.80
CA ARG A 75 2.03 -4.15 -9.17
C ARG A 75 3.02 -3.07 -8.76
N LEU A 76 3.60 -3.18 -7.56
CA LEU A 76 4.64 -2.26 -7.09
C LEU A 76 5.89 -2.28 -7.99
N ALA A 77 6.29 -3.46 -8.48
CA ALA A 77 7.50 -3.63 -9.29
C ALA A 77 7.34 -3.28 -10.79
N ASP A 78 6.12 -3.00 -11.26
CA ASP A 78 5.83 -2.81 -12.68
C ASP A 78 6.03 -1.33 -13.07
N PRO A 79 7.07 -0.98 -13.84
CA PRO A 79 7.37 0.42 -14.16
C PRO A 79 6.31 1.06 -15.07
N GLU A 80 5.54 0.26 -15.81
CA GLU A 80 4.45 0.72 -16.67
C GLU A 80 3.11 0.81 -15.93
N GLU A 81 3.06 0.36 -14.66
CA GLU A 81 1.89 0.47 -13.82
C GLU A 81 1.69 1.92 -13.35
N SER A 82 0.44 2.29 -13.17
CA SER A 82 0.02 3.61 -12.69
C SER A 82 0.63 3.93 -11.33
N VAL A 83 1.10 5.18 -11.17
CA VAL A 83 1.71 5.70 -9.93
C VAL A 83 0.82 5.40 -8.72
N THR A 84 -0.48 5.72 -8.83
CA THR A 84 -1.45 5.50 -7.76
C THR A 84 -1.58 4.02 -7.40
N VAL A 85 -1.53 3.11 -8.37
CA VAL A 85 -1.61 1.66 -8.12
C VAL A 85 -0.34 1.15 -7.46
N ARG A 86 0.85 1.60 -7.89
CA ARG A 86 2.13 1.25 -7.26
C ARG A 86 2.18 1.73 -5.80
N ALA A 87 1.80 2.98 -5.55
CA ALA A 87 1.71 3.58 -4.23
C ALA A 87 0.79 2.79 -3.28
N HIS A 88 -0.44 2.52 -3.70
CA HIS A 88 -1.39 1.73 -2.90
C HIS A 88 -0.94 0.28 -2.72
N ALA A 89 -0.19 -0.29 -3.67
CA ALA A 89 0.39 -1.62 -3.51
C ALA A 89 1.47 -1.64 -2.41
N ALA A 90 2.31 -0.60 -2.33
CA ALA A 90 3.29 -0.45 -1.26
C ALA A 90 2.62 -0.26 0.11
N GLU A 91 1.65 0.64 0.23
CA GLU A 91 0.85 0.82 1.45
C GLU A 91 0.21 -0.50 1.90
N ALA A 92 -0.46 -1.17 0.96
CA ALA A 92 -1.14 -2.42 1.23
C ALA A 92 -0.19 -3.53 1.69
N LEU A 93 1.02 -3.62 1.15
CA LEU A 93 2.03 -4.58 1.61
C LEU A 93 2.44 -4.33 3.07
N GLY A 94 2.60 -3.07 3.47
CA GLY A 94 2.92 -2.70 4.85
C GLY A 94 1.85 -3.16 5.84
N HIS A 95 0.57 -2.93 5.51
CA HIS A 95 -0.54 -3.37 6.36
C HIS A 95 -0.77 -4.89 6.33
N LEU A 96 -0.73 -5.49 5.15
CA LEU A 96 -1.05 -6.91 4.98
C LEU A 96 -0.07 -7.82 5.73
N LEU A 97 1.21 -7.44 5.76
CA LEU A 97 2.29 -8.31 6.22
C LEU A 97 2.87 -7.93 7.58
N GLN A 98 2.27 -6.96 8.30
CA GLN A 98 2.79 -6.47 9.60
C GLN A 98 3.00 -7.59 10.64
N HIS A 99 2.24 -8.69 10.54
CA HIS A 99 2.34 -9.85 11.43
C HIS A 99 2.63 -11.16 10.69
N GLU A 100 3.15 -11.07 9.47
CA GLU A 100 3.39 -12.21 8.60
C GLU A 100 4.88 -12.30 8.20
N PRO A 101 5.37 -13.50 7.86
CA PRO A 101 6.71 -13.62 7.29
C PRO A 101 6.85 -12.84 5.97
N VAL A 102 7.78 -11.89 5.93
CA VAL A 102 8.04 -11.09 4.72
C VAL A 102 9.07 -11.79 3.84
N LEU A 103 8.62 -12.20 2.64
CA LEU A 103 9.45 -12.87 1.65
C LEU A 103 10.55 -11.96 1.09
N ALA A 104 11.67 -12.56 0.67
CA ALA A 104 12.83 -11.84 0.15
C ALA A 104 12.51 -10.96 -1.08
N GLU A 105 11.60 -11.42 -1.95
CA GLU A 105 11.13 -10.64 -3.10
C GLU A 105 10.44 -9.34 -2.66
N THR A 106 9.51 -9.42 -1.69
CA THR A 106 8.85 -8.24 -1.12
C THR A 106 9.85 -7.24 -0.55
N ARG A 107 10.84 -7.72 0.22
CA ARG A 107 11.90 -6.89 0.81
C ARG A 107 12.73 -6.18 -0.27
N THR A 108 13.08 -6.92 -1.32
CA THR A 108 13.88 -6.43 -2.45
C THR A 108 13.11 -5.39 -3.25
N THR A 109 11.84 -5.65 -3.55
CA THR A 109 10.97 -4.73 -4.30
C THR A 109 10.74 -3.43 -3.53
N ILE A 110 10.38 -3.49 -2.24
CA ILE A 110 10.25 -2.30 -1.40
C ILE A 110 11.57 -1.51 -1.38
N GLY A 111 12.70 -2.21 -1.18
CA GLY A 111 14.02 -1.58 -1.17
C GLY A 111 14.41 -0.92 -2.50
N ALA A 112 13.99 -1.46 -3.64
CA ALA A 112 14.19 -0.85 -4.94
C ALA A 112 13.31 0.40 -5.12
N CYS A 113 12.03 0.32 -4.74
CA CYS A 113 11.04 1.38 -4.90
C CYS A 113 11.21 2.56 -3.92
N LEU A 114 12.11 2.47 -2.93
CA LEU A 114 12.62 3.66 -2.20
C LEU A 114 13.36 4.65 -3.13
N GLN A 115 13.65 4.27 -4.37
CA GLN A 115 14.23 5.12 -5.42
C GLN A 115 13.29 5.26 -6.63
N ASP A 116 11.99 4.93 -6.48
CA ASP A 116 11.00 5.11 -7.55
C ASP A 116 11.00 6.58 -8.02
N PRO A 117 10.84 6.88 -9.32
CA PRO A 117 10.77 8.26 -9.81
C PRO A 117 9.65 9.09 -9.13
N GLU A 118 8.58 8.44 -8.68
CA GLU A 118 7.40 9.09 -8.14
C GLU A 118 7.44 9.17 -6.60
N SER A 119 7.20 10.36 -6.06
CA SER A 119 7.30 10.64 -4.62
C SER A 119 6.31 9.83 -3.79
N GLU A 120 5.08 9.65 -4.28
CA GLU A 120 4.05 8.87 -3.60
C GLU A 120 4.48 7.41 -3.41
N VAL A 121 5.15 6.81 -4.40
CA VAL A 121 5.64 5.42 -4.30
C VAL A 121 6.78 5.33 -3.28
N ARG A 122 7.75 6.28 -3.32
CA ARG A 122 8.84 6.31 -2.33
C ARG A 122 8.32 6.47 -0.91
N PHE A 123 7.32 7.34 -0.71
CA PHE A 123 6.66 7.56 0.58
C PHE A 123 6.08 6.26 1.13
N TRP A 124 5.24 5.59 0.36
CA TRP A 124 4.58 4.36 0.83
C TRP A 124 5.54 3.17 0.96
N CYS A 125 6.65 3.15 0.22
CA CYS A 125 7.73 2.20 0.45
C CYS A 125 8.50 2.48 1.74
N ALA A 126 8.67 3.74 2.15
CA ALA A 126 9.27 4.08 3.43
C ALA A 126 8.38 3.63 4.60
N PHE A 127 7.07 3.91 4.51
CA PHE A 127 6.08 3.38 5.43
C PHE A 127 6.14 1.84 5.52
N ALA A 128 6.08 1.15 4.37
CA ALA A 128 6.10 -0.31 4.35
C ALA A 128 7.40 -0.89 4.93
N ALA A 129 8.55 -0.25 4.69
CA ALA A 129 9.82 -0.67 5.28
C ALA A 129 9.79 -0.61 6.81
N ALA A 130 9.19 0.42 7.40
CA ALA A 130 9.00 0.52 8.85
C ALA A 130 7.99 -0.49 9.38
N ALA A 131 6.80 -0.56 8.78
CA ALA A 131 5.73 -1.46 9.19
C ALA A 131 6.15 -2.93 9.20
N LEU A 132 7.05 -3.30 8.28
CA LEU A 132 7.57 -4.66 8.13
C LEU A 132 8.93 -4.88 8.83
N ASN A 133 9.41 -3.87 9.58
CA ASN A 133 10.69 -3.87 10.29
C ASN A 133 11.88 -4.31 9.40
N LEU A 134 12.00 -3.71 8.21
CA LEU A 134 13.05 -4.01 7.22
C LEU A 134 14.36 -3.29 7.57
N GLN A 135 15.02 -3.73 8.65
CA GLN A 135 16.28 -3.15 9.14
C GLN A 135 17.37 -3.05 8.07
N GLU A 136 17.41 -4.01 7.15
CA GLU A 136 18.34 -4.02 6.01
C GLU A 136 18.17 -2.82 5.05
N LEU A 137 17.05 -2.09 5.12
CA LEU A 137 16.78 -0.90 4.30
C LEU A 137 17.17 0.42 4.98
N ARG A 138 17.69 0.38 6.23
CA ARG A 138 18.07 1.58 6.99
C ARG A 138 18.93 2.57 6.21
N ALA A 139 20.01 2.11 5.59
CA ALA A 139 20.91 2.98 4.82
C ALA A 139 20.26 3.61 3.57
N ARG A 140 19.16 3.03 3.06
CA ARG A 140 18.36 3.65 1.99
C ARG A 140 17.43 4.71 2.56
N LEU A 141 16.76 4.42 3.68
CA LEU A 141 15.90 5.38 4.38
C LEU A 141 16.68 6.60 4.87
N GLU A 142 17.90 6.43 5.38
CA GLU A 142 18.78 7.53 5.79
C GLU A 142 19.06 8.52 4.65
N ARG A 143 19.29 7.99 3.44
CA ARG A 143 19.46 8.82 2.23
C ARG A 143 18.15 9.49 1.82
N LEU A 144 17.04 8.77 1.94
CA LEU A 144 15.71 9.26 1.57
C LEU A 144 15.24 10.44 2.43
N ARG A 145 15.83 10.66 3.62
CA ARG A 145 15.57 11.85 4.46
C ARG A 145 15.80 13.19 3.75
N GLN A 146 16.63 13.20 2.71
CA GLN A 146 16.93 14.41 1.92
C GLN A 146 15.85 14.70 0.86
N ASP A 147 14.89 13.79 0.68
CA ASP A 147 13.82 13.93 -0.29
C ASP A 147 12.75 14.93 0.20
N GLY A 148 12.82 16.15 -0.33
CA GLY A 148 11.86 17.21 -0.02
C GLY A 148 10.55 17.14 -0.78
N ALA A 149 10.29 16.09 -1.59
CA ALA A 149 9.05 15.98 -2.34
C ALA A 149 7.85 15.83 -1.39
N GLN A 150 6.80 16.60 -1.66
CA GLN A 150 5.55 16.58 -0.91
C GLN A 150 4.61 15.50 -1.47
N VAL A 151 3.84 14.88 -0.58
CA VAL A 151 2.73 13.99 -0.95
C VAL A 151 1.42 14.64 -0.49
N GLU A 152 0.46 14.77 -1.41
CA GLU A 152 -0.81 15.47 -1.16
C GLU A 152 -1.58 14.83 0.01
N GLY A 153 -2.00 15.65 0.98
CA GLY A 153 -2.69 15.19 2.19
C GLY A 153 -1.77 14.60 3.28
N TRP A 154 -0.46 14.56 3.02
CA TRP A 154 0.56 14.03 3.93
C TRP A 154 1.68 15.05 4.13
N TRP A 155 2.86 14.57 4.52
CA TRP A 155 4.10 15.33 4.68
C TRP A 155 5.12 14.96 3.58
N THR A 156 6.37 15.40 3.70
CA THR A 156 7.40 15.09 2.71
C THR A 156 7.89 13.65 2.78
N VAL A 157 8.43 13.13 1.68
CA VAL A 157 9.05 11.80 1.65
C VAL A 157 10.19 11.68 2.68
N GLY A 158 10.98 12.73 2.88
CA GLY A 158 12.07 12.76 3.86
C GLY A 158 11.62 12.76 5.32
N GLU A 159 10.47 13.39 5.61
CA GLU A 159 9.82 13.30 6.92
C GLU A 159 9.29 11.88 7.18
N GLU A 160 8.71 11.22 6.18
CA GLU A 160 8.29 9.82 6.27
C GLU A 160 9.48 8.89 6.48
N ALA A 161 10.58 9.09 5.76
CA ALA A 161 11.80 8.32 5.96
C ALA A 161 12.37 8.52 7.38
N SER A 162 12.24 9.73 7.94
CA SER A 162 12.65 10.02 9.31
C SER A 162 11.74 9.34 10.33
N TRP A 163 10.43 9.31 10.09
CA TRP A 163 9.47 8.57 10.90
C TRP A 163 9.76 7.05 10.85
N ALA A 164 9.96 6.51 9.65
CA ALA A 164 10.28 5.11 9.43
C ALA A 164 11.54 4.66 10.20
N LEU A 165 12.60 5.48 10.20
CA LEU A 165 13.82 5.19 10.95
C LEU A 165 13.60 5.11 12.47
N ARG A 166 12.73 5.96 13.03
CA ARG A 166 12.37 5.92 14.46
C ARG A 166 11.63 4.63 14.81
N CYS A 167 10.71 4.19 13.94
CA CYS A 167 10.08 2.88 14.09
C CYS A 167 11.12 1.75 14.06
N LEU A 168 12.10 1.82 13.15
CA LEU A 168 13.21 0.85 13.10
C LEU A 168 14.13 0.93 14.33
N ASP A 169 14.20 2.07 15.02
CA ASP A 169 14.91 2.23 16.31
C ASP A 169 14.11 1.66 17.50
N GLY A 170 12.90 1.15 17.25
CA GLY A 170 12.02 0.56 18.27
C GLY A 170 11.12 1.56 18.99
N GLU A 171 11.03 2.80 18.51
CA GLU A 171 10.08 3.77 19.04
C GLU A 171 8.65 3.38 18.64
N GLN A 172 7.81 3.17 19.65
CA GLN A 172 6.39 2.86 19.46
C GLN A 172 5.61 4.14 19.21
N ASP A 173 4.77 4.14 18.18
CA ASP A 173 3.93 5.26 17.75
C ASP A 173 4.64 6.63 17.73
N PRO A 174 5.74 6.78 16.96
CA PRO A 174 6.40 8.08 16.86
C PRO A 174 5.40 9.13 16.35
N PRO A 175 5.41 10.36 16.91
CA PRO A 175 4.50 11.42 16.48
C PRO A 175 4.62 11.63 14.97
N LEU A 176 3.44 11.67 14.34
CA LEU A 176 3.34 11.91 12.90
C LEU A 176 3.80 13.34 12.60
N PRO A 177 4.54 13.55 11.50
CA PRO A 177 4.81 14.88 10.99
C PRO A 177 3.50 15.62 10.67
N ARG A 178 3.59 16.95 10.60
CA ARG A 178 2.43 17.77 10.33
C ARG A 178 2.04 17.65 8.85
N ALA A 179 0.87 17.09 8.57
CA ALA A 179 0.29 17.13 7.24
C ALA A 179 0.08 18.59 6.80
N LEU A 180 0.34 18.87 5.53
CA LEU A 180 0.23 20.20 4.93
C LEU A 180 -1.18 20.48 4.40
#